data_AF-A0A7L4N5C3-F1
#
_entry.id   AF-A0A7L4N5C3-F1
#
_cell.length_a   1.000
_cell.length_b   1.000
_cell.length_c   1.000
_cell.angle_alpha   90.00
_cell.angle_beta   90.00
_cell.angle_gamma   90.00
#
_symmetry.space_group_name_H-M   'P 1'
#
loop_
_entity.id
_entity.type
_entity.pdbx_description
1 polymer ?
#
loop_
_entity_poly.entity_id
_entity_poly.type
_entity_poly.pdbx_seq_one_letter_code
_entity_poly.pdbx_strand_id
1 'polypeptide(L)' 'LAVIYEDAEACGLALYPARCPQLRPGWRELAGLVWDVGWCGRWWVLSSRLRDCDVNEGEFRALPERLRRVGPWQLRSQR' A
#
# COMPACT_ATOMS: atom_id res chain seq x y z
N LEU A 1 16.69 2.98 5.14
CA LEU A 1 15.27 3.03 5.53
C LEU A 1 14.67 4.28 4.92
N ALA A 2 13.54 4.17 4.23
CA ALA A 2 12.78 5.29 3.70
C ALA A 2 11.30 5.11 4.10
N VAL A 3 10.55 6.21 4.17
CA VAL A 3 9.12 6.19 4.52
C VAL A 3 8.40 7.11 3.54
N ILE A 4 7.27 6.64 3.00
CA ILE A 4 6.29 7.47 2.30
C ILE A 4 5.15 7.71 3.27
N TYR A 5 4.78 8.96 3.45
CA TYR A 5 3.66 9.37 4.28
C TYR A 5 2.86 10.44 3.55
N GLU A 6 1.61 10.58 3.96
CA GLU A 6 0.71 11.63 3.48
C GLU A 6 0.97 12.93 4.24
N ASP A 7 1.16 14.02 3.52
CA ASP A 7 1.23 15.37 4.08
C ASP A 7 -0.11 16.06 3.84
N ALA A 8 -0.59 16.77 4.86
CA ALA A 8 -1.88 17.47 4.81
C ALA A 8 -1.85 18.67 3.84
N GLU A 9 -0.67 19.23 3.57
CA GLU A 9 -0.49 20.42 2.75
C GLU A 9 0.53 20.17 1.64
N ALA A 10 0.24 20.66 0.43
CA ALA A 10 1.17 20.52 -0.69
C ALA A 10 2.45 21.32 -0.40
N CYS A 11 3.60 20.64 -0.50
CA CYS A 11 4.91 21.25 -0.32
C CYS A 11 5.09 22.40 -1.34
N GLY A 12 5.09 23.65 -0.87
CA GLY A 12 5.17 24.85 -1.71
C GLY A 12 4.04 25.86 -1.52
N LEU A 13 3.01 25.55 -0.74
CA LEU A 13 1.98 26.53 -0.39
C LEU A 13 2.54 27.60 0.56
N ALA A 14 2.36 28.87 0.21
CA ALA A 14 2.70 30.02 1.07
C ALA A 14 1.64 30.29 2.16
N LEU A 15 0.80 29.30 2.46
CA LEU A 15 -0.26 29.39 3.46
C LEU A 15 0.32 29.20 4.87
N TYR A 16 -0.23 29.93 5.84
CA TYR A 16 0.21 29.83 7.23
C TYR A 16 0.12 28.39 7.80
N PRO A 17 -0.97 27.63 7.58
CA PRO A 17 -1.06 26.23 8.04
C PRO A 17 0.07 25.33 7.51
N ALA A 18 0.46 25.48 6.24
CA ALA A 18 1.53 24.71 5.62
C ALA A 18 2.94 25.04 6.15
N ARG A 19 3.13 26.25 6.69
CA ARG A 19 4.46 26.76 7.12
C ARG A 19 4.67 26.74 8.63
N CYS A 20 3.60 26.78 9.43
CA CYS A 20 3.68 26.88 10.88
C CYS A 20 4.12 25.55 11.53
N PRO A 21 5.30 25.47 12.17
CA PRO A 21 5.76 24.22 12.80
C PRO A 21 4.85 23.70 13.91
N GLN A 22 4.16 24.59 14.61
CA GLN A 22 3.23 24.28 15.71
C GLN A 22 1.92 23.64 15.21
N LEU A 23 1.63 23.76 13.92
CA LEU A 23 0.47 23.12 13.27
C LEU A 23 0.84 21.78 12.61
N ARG A 24 2.11 21.36 12.67
CA ARG A 24 2.54 20.08 12.10
C ARG A 24 2.08 18.91 12.97
N PRO A 25 1.72 17.77 12.37
CA PRO A 25 1.35 16.58 13.12
C PRO A 25 2.48 16.14 14.03
N GLY A 26 2.12 15.68 15.22
CA GLY A 26 3.06 15.10 16.16
C GLY A 26 3.59 13.74 15.67
N TRP A 27 4.70 13.27 16.23
CA TRP A 27 5.29 11.97 15.88
C TRP A 27 4.32 10.78 16.01
N ARG A 28 3.36 10.84 16.93
CA ARG A 28 2.33 9.80 17.11
C ARG A 28 1.29 9.80 15.99
N GLU A 29 0.94 10.97 15.48
CA GLU A 29 -0.04 11.13 14.39
C GLU A 29 0.60 10.73 13.05
N LEU A 30 1.89 11.03 12.87
CA LEU A 30 2.64 10.67 11.68
C LEU A 30 2.62 9.15 11.39
N ALA A 31 2.59 8.31 12.43
CA ALA A 31 2.50 6.85 12.25
C ALA A 31 1.22 6.42 11.52
N GLY A 32 0.11 7.14 11.72
CA GLY A 32 -1.16 6.90 11.02
C GLY A 32 -1.19 7.42 9.58
N LEU A 33 -0.21 8.25 9.21
CA LEU A 33 -0.08 8.83 7.87
C LEU A 33 0.93 8.07 7.00
N VAL A 34 1.58 7.01 7.51
CA VAL A 34 2.55 6.22 6.73
C VAL A 34 1.82 5.36 5.71
N TRP A 35 2.16 5.53 4.44
CA TRP A 35 1.64 4.75 3.32
C TRP A 35 2.54 3.57 2.95
N ASP A 36 3.87 3.73 3.02
CA ASP A 36 4.83 2.65 2.72
C ASP A 36 6.17 2.84 3.43
N VAL A 37 6.90 1.74 3.59
CA VAL A 37 8.25 1.68 4.14
C VAL A 37 9.19 1.05 3.12
N GLY A 38 10.25 1.79 2.80
CA GLY A 38 11.33 1.38 1.91
C GLY A 38 12.48 0.77 2.71
N TRP A 39 12.68 -0.53 2.58
CA TRP A 39 13.76 -1.27 3.24
C TRP A 39 14.30 -2.38 2.36
N CYS A 40 15.62 -2.60 2.37
CA CYS A 40 16.31 -3.58 1.52
C CYS A 40 16.00 -3.41 0.01
N GLY A 41 15.97 -2.18 -0.50
CA GLY A 41 15.73 -1.90 -1.91
C GLY A 41 14.30 -2.16 -2.38
N ARG A 42 13.34 -2.33 -1.46
CA ARG A 42 11.93 -2.64 -1.77
C ARG A 42 10.98 -1.75 -0.97
N TRP A 43 9.89 -1.36 -1.61
CA TRP A 43 8.70 -0.78 -0.99
C TRP A 43 7.75 -1.90 -0.56
N TRP A 44 7.62 -2.14 0.75
CA TRP A 44 7.01 -3.36 1.28
C TRP A 44 5.50 -3.41 1.08
N VAL A 45 4.80 -2.30 1.31
CA VAL A 45 3.34 -2.21 1.14
C VAL A 45 3.00 -2.30 -0.34
N LEU A 46 3.62 -1.47 -1.19
CA LEU A 46 3.41 -1.48 -2.63
C LEU A 46 3.64 -2.88 -3.21
N SER A 47 4.76 -3.51 -2.86
CA SER A 47 5.06 -4.82 -3.41
C SER A 47 4.18 -5.95 -2.87
N SER A 48 3.51 -5.75 -1.73
CA SER A 48 2.48 -6.69 -1.24
C SER A 48 1.19 -6.53 -2.03
N ARG A 49 0.79 -5.29 -2.36
CA ARG A 49 -0.41 -5.00 -3.14
C ARG A 49 -0.26 -5.36 -4.62
N LEU A 50 0.94 -5.28 -5.16
CA LEU A 50 1.25 -5.66 -6.55
C LEU A 50 1.44 -7.18 -6.74
N ARG A 51 1.33 -8.00 -5.69
CA ARG A 51 1.57 -9.44 -5.80
C ARG A 51 0.57 -10.15 -6.72
N ASP A 52 -0.71 -9.82 -6.59
CA ASP A 52 -1.82 -10.46 -7.29
C ASP A 52 -2.71 -9.40 -7.98
N CYS A 53 -2.10 -8.32 -8.50
CA CYS A 53 -2.83 -7.17 -9.03
C CYS A 53 -3.62 -7.43 -10.32
N ASP A 54 -3.34 -8.55 -10.98
CA ASP A 54 -4.04 -9.06 -12.16
C ASP A 54 -5.22 -10.00 -11.80
N VAL A 55 -5.33 -10.42 -10.53
CA VAL A 55 -6.41 -11.29 -10.06
C VAL A 55 -7.61 -10.46 -9.60
N ASN A 56 -8.75 -10.64 -10.27
CA ASN A 56 -10.02 -10.03 -9.88
C ASN A 56 -10.95 -11.04 -9.19
N GLU A 57 -10.86 -11.16 -7.87
CA GLU A 57 -11.73 -12.03 -7.05
C GLU A 57 -13.24 -11.78 -7.26
N GLY A 58 -13.62 -10.58 -7.69
CA GLY A 58 -15.01 -10.22 -7.98
C GLY A 58 -15.62 -11.04 -9.12
N GLU A 59 -14.82 -11.37 -10.14
CA GLU A 59 -15.25 -12.12 -11.32
C GLU A 59 -15.66 -13.55 -10.97
N PHE A 60 -14.99 -14.16 -10.00
CA PHE A 60 -15.15 -15.58 -9.65
C PHE A 60 -16.21 -15.85 -8.57
N ARG A 61 -16.91 -14.82 -8.08
CA ARG A 61 -17.89 -14.96 -6.98
C ARG A 61 -19.04 -15.93 -7.31
N ALA A 62 -19.42 -16.06 -8.57
CA ALA A 62 -20.49 -16.97 -8.98
C ALA A 62 -20.06 -18.46 -8.99
N LEU A 63 -18.76 -18.74 -8.95
CA LEU A 63 -18.25 -20.12 -8.98
C LEU A 63 -18.48 -20.84 -7.64
N PRO A 64 -18.57 -22.18 -7.62
CA PRO A 64 -18.49 -22.97 -6.39
C PRO A 64 -17.18 -22.73 -5.63
N GLU A 65 -17.19 -22.79 -4.29
CA GLU A 65 -16.02 -22.47 -3.46
C GLU A 65 -14.73 -23.19 -3.85
N ARG A 66 -14.83 -24.47 -4.24
CA ARG A 66 -13.68 -25.28 -4.67
C ARG A 66 -12.95 -24.73 -5.92
N LEU A 67 -13.62 -23.89 -6.71
CA LEU A 67 -13.07 -23.28 -7.93
C LEU A 67 -12.64 -21.82 -7.73
N ARG A 68 -12.91 -21.21 -6.57
CA ARG A 68 -12.54 -19.81 -6.29
C ARG A 68 -11.09 -19.62 -5.85
N ARG A 69 -10.39 -20.71 -5.50
CA ARG A 69 -9.01 -20.66 -5.01
C ARG A 69 -8.10 -21.48 -5.91
N VAL A 70 -6.93 -20.92 -6.18
CA VAL A 70 -5.86 -21.58 -6.92
C VAL A 70 -4.67 -21.77 -5.99
N GLY A 71 -4.25 -23.02 -5.80
CA GLY A 71 -3.06 -23.36 -5.04
C GLY A 71 -1.78 -23.24 -5.90
N PRO A 72 -0.59 -23.07 -5.29
CA PRO A 72 0.67 -22.90 -6.02
C PRO A 72 0.99 -24.03 -7.01
N TRP A 73 0.57 -25.26 -6.70
CA TRP A 73 0.77 -26.44 -7.56
C TRP A 73 -0.06 -26.37 -8.84
N GLN A 74 -1.22 -25.72 -8.80
CA GLN A 74 -2.12 -25.56 -9.96
C GLN A 74 -1.61 -24.52 -10.95
N LEU A 75 -0.66 -23.67 -10.54
CA LEU A 75 0.00 -22.68 -11.38
C LEU A 75 1.21 -23.26 -12.14
N ARG A 76 1.65 -24.48 -11.80
CA ARG A 76 2.78 -25.14 -12.45
C ARG A 76 2.26 -26.06 -13.55
N SER A 77 2.67 -25.80 -14.80
CA SER A 77 2.27 -26.60 -15.95
C SER A 77 3.02 -27.93 -16.09
N GLN A 78 4.16 -28.05 -15.41
CA GLN A 78 4.94 -29.29 -15.35
C GLN A 78 4.31 -30.23 -14.33
N ARG A 79 3.98 -31.45 -14.77
CA ARG A 79 3.50 -32.54 -13.91
C ARG A 79 4.65 -33.22 -13.19
#